data_AF-A0A4S3JMJ4-F1
#
_entry.id   AF-A0A4S3JMJ4-F1
#
_cell.length_a   1.000
_cell.length_b   1.000
_cell.length_c   1.000
_cell.angle_alpha   90.00
_cell.angle_beta   90.00
_cell.angle_gamma   90.00
#
_symmetry.space_group_name_H-M   'P 1'
#
loop_
_entity.id
_entity.type
_entity.pdbx_description
1 polymer ?
#
loop_
_entity_poly.entity_id
_entity_poly.type
_entity_poly.pdbx_seq_one_letter_code
_entity_poly.pdbx_strand_id
1 'polypeptide(L)'
;MFQDVEDTESLMSLRANIDNDKLIYDPHSEKRYPRGQCIWAPTRIGNQIGLSEIYPDLEEFFVDRLLIKPPSLDTYFSQLKSLSTENSVKYDDVITAIRNINDFNPTELDLEPLKAVQFLPVNRHNQSLEVSYVSTAEEFFIVDRDGWPALFYEKVPTLSMSLDEIRGIRPFLNSLGLDKRFISTAAVKKTAVYPRPTESAPGLTREFREKARLLCRCAVYYSGVKSIAAEEIYNIYRNARVYKSAYIAAIYSLQLQSGEHVSVDAYSRLHVEYSNEQLDLFVPSDANERRICYSGQLPETLTNYLPIKNPVARGTFTTILQQPLDVSNSILAEDGIPELPKLELISPVVAESEHSGDESLEETSFTPTASMAEWHESHKKARALRDDWLSKRSNSNASTLKGSVDSENGVIDNLQLSLRDLKLPGSFDP
;
A
#
# COMPACT_ATOMS: atom_id res chain seq x y z
N MET A 1 -59.05 -7.08 9.37
CA MET A 1 -59.22 -5.77 8.72
C MET A 1 -59.39 -4.75 9.86
N PHE A 2 -58.30 -4.43 10.55
CA PHE A 2 -58.31 -3.50 11.67
C PHE A 2 -57.73 -2.17 11.16
N GLN A 3 -58.49 -1.11 11.41
CA GLN A 3 -58.19 0.27 11.05
C GLN A 3 -57.06 0.80 11.94
N ASP A 4 -55.91 1.07 11.33
CA ASP A 4 -54.96 2.08 11.83
C ASP A 4 -54.83 3.14 10.74
N VAL A 5 -55.89 3.93 10.57
CA VAL A 5 -55.76 5.27 9.98
C VAL A 5 -55.48 6.18 11.17
N GLU A 6 -54.24 6.10 11.67
CA GLU A 6 -53.74 7.06 12.64
C GLU A 6 -53.79 8.44 11.95
N ASP A 7 -54.56 9.35 12.55
CA ASP A 7 -55.03 10.57 11.89
C ASP A 7 -53.83 11.42 11.46
N THR A 8 -53.57 11.46 10.15
CA THR A 8 -52.36 12.11 9.58
C THR A 8 -52.23 13.58 10.00
N GLU A 9 -53.36 14.25 10.25
CA GLU A 9 -53.44 15.63 10.75
C GLU A 9 -52.97 15.76 12.21
N SER A 10 -53.24 14.75 13.05
CA SER A 10 -52.76 14.67 14.43
C SER A 10 -51.24 14.48 14.48
N LEU A 11 -50.69 13.59 13.64
CA LEU A 11 -49.23 13.39 13.55
C LEU A 11 -48.50 14.62 13.01
N MET A 12 -49.09 15.36 12.08
CA MET A 12 -48.52 16.63 11.60
C MET A 12 -48.46 17.69 12.71
N SER A 13 -49.53 17.78 13.52
CA SER A 13 -49.59 18.68 14.66
C SER A 13 -48.60 18.28 15.76
N LEU A 14 -48.44 16.99 16.03
CA LEU A 14 -47.42 16.47 16.95
C LEU A 14 -46.01 16.85 16.51
N ARG A 15 -45.67 16.63 15.23
CA ARG A 15 -44.36 17.00 14.67
C ARG A 15 -44.10 18.51 14.78
N ALA A 16 -45.10 19.33 14.48
CA ALA A 16 -44.99 20.79 14.60
C ALA A 16 -44.76 21.23 16.05
N ASN A 17 -45.47 20.65 17.02
CA ASN A 17 -45.28 20.97 18.43
C ASN A 17 -43.90 20.54 18.93
N ILE A 18 -43.41 19.36 18.53
CA ILE A 18 -42.06 18.89 18.89
C ILE A 18 -41.00 19.85 18.35
N ASP A 19 -41.15 20.33 17.11
CA ASP A 19 -40.21 21.26 16.50
C ASP A 19 -40.26 22.65 17.15
N ASN A 20 -41.45 23.15 17.49
CA ASN A 20 -41.63 24.47 18.12
C ASN A 20 -41.18 24.50 19.59
N ASP A 21 -41.57 23.49 20.37
CA ASP A 21 -41.34 23.44 21.82
C ASP A 21 -40.10 22.62 22.22
N LYS A 22 -39.39 22.05 21.24
CA LYS A 22 -38.17 21.23 21.41
C LYS A 22 -38.39 20.06 22.37
N LEU A 23 -39.39 19.23 22.10
CA LEU A 23 -39.88 18.27 23.10
C LEU A 23 -39.02 17.00 23.27
N ILE A 24 -37.97 16.79 22.46
CA ILE A 24 -37.10 15.61 22.58
C ILE A 24 -36.04 15.90 23.65
N TYR A 25 -36.03 15.10 24.72
CA TYR A 25 -35.12 15.31 25.86
C TYR A 25 -33.87 14.45 25.74
N ASP A 26 -32.72 15.01 26.11
CA ASP A 26 -31.48 14.25 26.31
C ASP A 26 -31.11 14.27 27.80
N PRO A 27 -31.12 13.12 28.49
CA PRO A 27 -30.77 13.04 29.90
C PRO A 27 -29.28 13.33 30.16
N HIS A 28 -28.40 13.14 29.18
CA HIS A 28 -26.96 13.33 29.38
C HIS A 28 -26.55 14.81 29.35
N SER A 29 -27.17 15.61 28.48
CA SER A 29 -26.91 17.06 28.40
C SER A 29 -27.96 17.91 29.13
N GLU A 30 -29.01 17.29 29.67
CA GLU A 30 -30.18 17.94 30.28
C GLU A 30 -30.86 18.95 29.34
N LYS A 31 -30.73 18.76 28.03
CA LYS A 31 -31.26 19.67 27.00
C LYS A 31 -32.42 19.08 26.23
N ARG A 32 -33.10 19.97 25.53
CA ARG A 32 -34.31 19.73 24.76
C ARG A 32 -34.09 20.13 23.30
N TYR A 33 -34.44 19.25 22.37
CA TYR A 33 -34.10 19.35 20.95
C TYR A 33 -35.35 19.27 20.05
N PRO A 34 -35.40 20.04 18.95
CA PRO A 34 -36.35 19.84 17.88
C PRO A 34 -35.93 18.65 17.00
N ARG A 35 -36.83 18.12 16.16
CA ARG A 35 -36.54 16.92 15.34
C ARG A 35 -35.37 17.15 14.38
N GLY A 36 -35.27 18.36 13.81
CA GLY A 36 -34.19 18.71 12.88
C GLY A 36 -32.77 18.67 13.48
N GLN A 37 -32.65 18.63 14.81
CA GLN A 37 -31.37 18.50 15.52
C GLN A 37 -31.13 17.08 16.05
N CYS A 38 -31.98 16.12 15.70
CA CYS A 38 -31.89 14.74 16.12
C CYS A 38 -31.57 13.81 14.95
N ILE A 39 -30.93 12.70 15.25
CA ILE A 39 -30.62 11.63 14.30
C ILE A 39 -30.79 10.26 14.98
N TRP A 40 -31.27 9.27 14.23
CA TRP A 40 -31.41 7.92 14.74
C TRP A 40 -30.08 7.16 14.67
N ALA A 41 -29.17 7.49 15.60
CA ALA A 41 -27.85 6.88 15.73
C ALA A 41 -27.48 6.73 17.21
N PRO A 42 -26.51 5.85 17.53
CA PRO A 42 -26.11 5.60 18.92
C PRO A 42 -25.44 6.81 19.54
N THR A 43 -24.69 7.56 18.74
CA THR A 43 -23.92 8.71 19.19
C THR A 43 -24.22 9.94 18.34
N ARG A 44 -23.71 11.10 18.79
CA ARG A 44 -23.82 12.37 18.08
C ARG A 44 -23.09 12.31 16.73
N ILE A 45 -23.73 12.81 15.68
CA ILE A 45 -23.12 12.95 14.35
C ILE A 45 -23.16 14.43 13.95
N GLY A 46 -21.99 15.06 13.90
CA GLY A 46 -21.87 16.50 13.67
C GLY A 46 -22.66 17.32 14.69
N ASN A 47 -23.66 18.05 14.22
CA ASN A 47 -24.52 18.87 15.08
C ASN A 47 -25.80 18.18 15.58
N GLN A 48 -26.05 16.94 15.14
CA GLN A 48 -27.28 16.21 15.48
C GLN A 48 -27.04 15.23 16.63
N ILE A 49 -27.97 15.21 17.60
CA ILE A 49 -27.92 14.29 18.72
C ILE A 49 -28.39 12.89 18.34
N GLY A 50 -27.64 11.87 18.75
CA GLY A 50 -28.00 10.47 18.58
C GLY A 50 -29.05 10.04 19.61
N LEU A 51 -30.15 9.43 19.14
CA LEU A 51 -31.26 9.01 20.00
C LEU A 51 -31.32 7.51 20.27
N SER A 52 -30.64 6.66 19.50
CA SER A 52 -30.90 5.21 19.58
C SER A 52 -30.34 4.57 20.85
N GLU A 53 -29.34 5.15 21.50
CA GLU A 53 -28.89 4.72 22.84
C GLU A 53 -29.75 5.30 23.98
N ILE A 54 -30.30 6.50 23.78
CA ILE A 54 -31.16 7.18 24.79
C ILE A 54 -32.54 6.50 24.86
N TYR A 55 -33.05 6.10 23.70
CA TYR A 55 -34.41 5.59 23.52
C TYR A 55 -34.44 4.29 22.69
N PRO A 56 -33.73 3.22 23.10
CA PRO A 56 -33.53 2.03 22.26
C PRO A 56 -34.84 1.35 21.83
N ASP A 57 -35.86 1.37 22.69
CA ASP A 57 -37.15 0.70 22.43
C ASP A 57 -38.14 1.56 21.61
N LEU A 58 -37.75 2.77 21.20
CA LEU A 58 -38.64 3.75 20.56
C LEU A 58 -38.30 4.01 19.08
N GLU A 59 -37.62 3.09 18.41
CA GLU A 59 -37.25 3.22 17.00
C GLU A 59 -38.44 3.54 16.10
N GLU A 60 -39.51 2.73 16.16
CA GLU A 60 -40.71 2.91 15.34
C GLU A 60 -41.34 4.30 15.58
N PHE A 61 -41.34 4.78 16.82
CA PHE A 61 -41.86 6.10 17.14
C PHE A 61 -41.00 7.21 16.56
N PHE A 62 -39.67 7.16 16.73
CA PHE A 62 -38.80 8.23 16.26
C PHE A 62 -38.61 8.23 14.74
N VAL A 63 -38.41 7.05 14.15
CA VAL A 63 -38.13 6.90 12.71
C VAL A 63 -39.43 6.99 11.91
N ASP A 64 -40.47 6.23 12.24
CA ASP A 64 -41.67 6.14 11.39
C ASP A 64 -42.69 7.23 11.72
N ARG A 65 -42.92 7.50 13.01
CA ARG A 65 -43.92 8.51 13.42
C ARG A 65 -43.34 9.92 13.41
N LEU A 66 -42.16 10.13 13.98
CA LEU A 66 -41.53 11.45 14.02
C LEU A 66 -40.66 11.77 12.80
N LEU A 67 -40.42 10.82 11.89
CA LEU A 67 -39.60 11.02 10.69
C LEU A 67 -38.18 11.52 11.00
N ILE A 68 -37.62 11.10 12.13
CA ILE A 68 -36.21 11.33 12.43
C ILE A 68 -35.41 10.34 11.60
N LYS A 69 -34.56 10.87 10.74
CA LYS A 69 -33.85 10.06 9.75
C LYS A 69 -32.74 9.24 10.42
N PRO A 70 -32.48 8.01 9.96
CA PRO A 70 -31.20 7.36 10.20
C PRO A 70 -30.07 8.12 9.47
N PRO A 71 -28.79 7.87 9.82
CA PRO A 71 -27.66 8.49 9.16
C PRO A 71 -27.64 8.19 7.66
N SER A 72 -27.45 9.25 6.88
CA SER A 72 -27.20 9.16 5.44
C SER A 72 -25.79 9.63 5.11
N LEU A 73 -25.36 9.40 3.87
CA LEU A 73 -24.11 9.90 3.34
C LEU A 73 -24.00 11.44 3.48
N ASP A 74 -25.09 12.19 3.24
CA ASP A 74 -25.15 13.64 3.46
C ASP A 74 -24.92 14.06 4.92
N THR A 75 -25.39 13.25 5.87
CA THR A 75 -25.14 13.46 7.30
C THR A 75 -23.65 13.42 7.59
N TYR A 76 -22.95 12.39 7.13
CA TYR A 76 -21.51 12.23 7.37
C TYR A 76 -20.67 13.24 6.58
N PHE A 77 -21.13 13.67 5.41
CA PHE A 77 -20.50 14.78 4.69
C PHE A 77 -20.59 16.09 5.48
N SER A 78 -21.75 16.36 6.06
CA SER A 78 -21.96 17.53 6.91
C SER A 78 -21.09 17.45 8.18
N GLN A 79 -20.92 16.25 8.73
CA GLN A 79 -20.00 16.02 9.85
C GLN A 79 -18.56 16.32 9.46
N LEU A 80 -18.04 15.77 8.35
CA LEU A 80 -16.66 16.05 7.91
C LEU A 80 -16.44 17.54 7.61
N LYS A 81 -17.43 18.21 7.01
CA LYS A 81 -17.36 19.66 6.78
C LYS A 81 -17.31 20.45 8.09
N SER A 82 -18.13 20.09 9.09
CA SER A 82 -18.06 20.70 10.43
C SER A 82 -16.66 20.53 11.03
N LEU A 83 -16.18 19.29 11.07
CA LEU A 83 -14.87 18.95 11.61
C LEU A 83 -13.75 19.73 10.92
N SER A 84 -13.80 19.93 9.60
CA SER A 84 -12.78 20.71 8.87
C SER A 84 -12.69 22.19 9.26
N THR A 85 -13.74 22.74 9.90
CA THR A 85 -13.81 24.17 10.30
C THR A 85 -13.54 24.39 11.79
N GLU A 86 -13.42 23.33 12.57
CA GLU A 86 -13.22 23.40 14.01
C GLU A 86 -11.75 23.65 14.36
N ASN A 87 -11.48 24.51 15.35
CA ASN A 87 -10.11 24.83 15.78
C ASN A 87 -9.38 23.64 16.46
N SER A 88 -10.11 22.58 16.84
CA SER A 88 -9.56 21.40 17.50
C SER A 88 -10.22 20.14 16.93
N VAL A 89 -9.70 19.68 15.80
CA VAL A 89 -10.21 18.50 15.10
C VAL A 89 -9.63 17.23 15.71
N LYS A 90 -10.48 16.41 16.32
CA LYS A 90 -10.06 15.09 16.79
C LYS A 90 -9.92 14.15 15.61
N TYR A 91 -8.73 13.55 15.50
CA TYR A 91 -8.43 12.59 14.44
C TYR A 91 -9.43 11.42 14.40
N ASP A 92 -9.77 10.85 15.57
CA ASP A 92 -10.64 9.68 15.66
C ASP A 92 -12.06 9.97 15.12
N ASP A 93 -12.55 11.20 15.31
CA ASP A 93 -13.86 11.62 14.79
C ASP A 93 -13.84 11.71 13.26
N VAL A 94 -12.74 12.20 12.68
CA VAL A 94 -12.54 12.27 11.22
C VAL A 94 -12.45 10.88 10.62
N ILE A 95 -11.63 9.98 11.18
CA ILE A 95 -11.51 8.61 10.68
C ILE A 95 -12.83 7.86 10.80
N THR A 96 -13.55 8.02 11.90
CA THR A 96 -14.87 7.40 12.09
C THR A 96 -15.85 7.88 11.03
N ALA A 97 -15.89 9.20 10.75
CA ALA A 97 -16.74 9.75 9.70
C ALA A 97 -16.35 9.22 8.29
N ILE A 98 -15.04 9.12 7.98
CA ILE A 98 -14.56 8.54 6.72
C ILE A 98 -15.00 7.06 6.59
N ARG A 99 -14.85 6.27 7.66
CA ARG A 99 -15.27 4.86 7.66
C ARG A 99 -16.78 4.72 7.45
N ASN A 100 -17.58 5.51 8.16
CA ASN A 100 -19.02 5.50 7.99
C ASN A 100 -19.42 5.85 6.56
N ILE A 101 -18.74 6.79 5.89
CA ILE A 101 -18.96 7.09 4.47
C ILE A 101 -18.54 5.91 3.60
N ASN A 102 -17.37 5.33 3.85
CA ASN A 102 -16.86 4.18 3.10
C ASN A 102 -17.81 2.98 3.15
N ASP A 103 -18.52 2.77 4.25
CA ASP A 103 -19.50 1.69 4.40
C ASP A 103 -20.72 1.82 3.47
N PHE A 104 -21.00 3.03 2.95
CA PHE A 104 -22.00 3.23 1.89
C PHE A 104 -21.50 2.83 0.50
N ASN A 105 -20.24 2.42 0.35
CA ASN A 105 -19.58 2.15 -0.95
C ASN A 105 -19.81 3.28 -1.97
N PRO A 106 -19.42 4.52 -1.65
CA PRO A 106 -19.71 5.68 -2.48
C PRO A 106 -18.98 5.61 -3.81
N THR A 107 -19.60 6.13 -4.86
CA THR A 107 -18.97 6.33 -6.17
C THR A 107 -18.19 7.65 -6.21
N GLU A 108 -17.41 7.88 -7.27
CA GLU A 108 -16.72 9.16 -7.46
C GLU A 108 -17.69 10.35 -7.48
N LEU A 109 -18.85 10.20 -8.13
CA LEU A 109 -19.87 11.25 -8.21
C LEU A 109 -20.45 11.59 -6.84
N ASP A 110 -20.60 10.58 -5.97
CA ASP A 110 -21.10 10.79 -4.60
C ASP A 110 -20.09 11.59 -3.79
N LEU A 111 -18.79 11.41 -4.01
CA LEU A 111 -17.72 12.06 -3.25
C LEU A 111 -17.28 13.44 -3.80
N GLU A 112 -17.80 13.89 -4.94
CA GLU A 112 -17.54 15.23 -5.49
C GLU A 112 -17.64 16.37 -4.45
N PRO A 113 -18.67 16.41 -3.57
CA PRO A 113 -18.79 17.47 -2.58
C PRO A 113 -17.68 17.50 -1.52
N LEU A 114 -16.87 16.45 -1.41
CA LEU A 114 -15.75 16.35 -0.48
C LEU A 114 -14.40 16.74 -1.08
N LYS A 115 -14.26 16.80 -2.41
CA LYS A 115 -12.97 17.08 -3.06
C LYS A 115 -12.35 18.41 -2.60
N ALA A 116 -13.18 19.43 -2.35
CA ALA A 116 -12.74 20.74 -1.86
C ALA A 116 -12.64 20.86 -0.32
N VAL A 117 -13.06 19.85 0.43
CA VAL A 117 -13.10 19.91 1.90
C VAL A 117 -11.74 19.51 2.46
N GLN A 118 -11.25 20.24 3.47
CA GLN A 118 -9.98 19.95 4.14
C GLN A 118 -10.19 18.98 5.30
N PHE A 119 -10.26 17.69 5.00
CA PHE A 119 -10.52 16.64 6.00
C PHE A 119 -9.48 15.51 5.99
N LEU A 120 -8.54 15.50 5.04
CA LEU A 120 -7.54 14.44 4.95
C LEU A 120 -6.35 14.77 5.88
N PRO A 121 -6.09 13.97 6.93
CA PRO A 121 -5.00 14.25 7.85
C PRO A 121 -3.66 13.94 7.19
N VAL A 122 -2.77 14.93 7.04
CA VAL A 122 -1.45 14.79 6.40
C VAL A 122 -0.35 15.24 7.35
N ASN A 123 0.70 14.42 7.45
CA ASN A 123 1.96 14.77 8.10
C ASN A 123 2.79 15.61 7.14
N ARG A 124 3.15 16.85 7.52
CA ARG A 124 4.02 17.71 6.72
C ARG A 124 5.49 17.49 7.04
N HIS A 125 6.36 17.80 6.07
CA HIS A 125 7.81 17.55 6.10
C HIS A 125 8.61 18.51 6.99
N ASN A 126 7.96 19.41 7.76
CA ASN A 126 8.61 20.52 8.44
C ASN A 126 8.54 20.42 9.96
N GLN A 127 9.35 19.54 10.59
CA GLN A 127 9.83 19.55 12.00
C GLN A 127 8.83 19.71 13.16
N SER A 128 7.60 20.16 12.96
CA SER A 128 6.49 20.01 13.87
C SER A 128 5.78 18.71 13.51
N LEU A 129 5.55 17.86 14.52
CA LEU A 129 4.73 16.64 14.45
C LEU A 129 3.23 16.97 14.21
N GLU A 130 2.94 18.08 13.54
CA GLU A 130 1.62 18.65 13.45
C GLU A 130 0.90 18.08 12.23
N VAL A 131 -0.16 17.32 12.49
CA VAL A 131 -1.07 16.82 11.48
C VAL A 131 -1.89 18.00 10.96
N SER A 132 -1.79 18.27 9.67
CA SER A 132 -2.64 19.26 9.00
C SER A 132 -3.73 18.56 8.20
N TYR A 133 -4.94 19.12 8.20
CA TYR A 133 -6.03 18.62 7.36
C TYR A 133 -6.01 19.32 6.01
N VAL A 134 -6.04 18.53 4.93
CA VAL A 134 -5.91 19.02 3.56
C VAL A 134 -7.04 18.50 2.68
N SER A 135 -7.23 19.16 1.53
CA SER A 135 -8.18 18.72 0.50
C SER A 135 -7.54 17.73 -0.49
N THR A 136 -8.33 17.15 -1.40
CA THR A 136 -7.80 16.26 -2.44
C THR A 136 -6.95 16.98 -3.48
N ALA A 137 -7.02 18.31 -3.54
CA ALA A 137 -6.24 19.14 -4.45
C ALA A 137 -4.77 19.29 -4.00
N GLU A 138 -4.51 19.23 -2.69
CA GLU A 138 -3.17 19.41 -2.12
C GLU A 138 -2.29 18.19 -2.40
N GLU A 139 -0.97 18.40 -2.41
CA GLU A 139 0.01 17.33 -2.64
C GLU A 139 0.30 16.53 -1.37
N PHE A 140 0.17 15.20 -1.47
CA PHE A 140 0.54 14.23 -0.45
C PHE A 140 0.55 12.82 -1.06
N PHE A 141 1.23 11.90 -0.38
CA PHE A 141 1.30 10.48 -0.73
C PHE A 141 0.60 9.59 0.29
N ILE A 142 0.18 8.41 -0.15
CA ILE A 142 -0.49 7.40 0.69
C ILE A 142 0.44 6.22 0.89
N VAL A 143 0.80 5.95 2.14
CA VAL A 143 1.65 4.82 2.51
C VAL A 143 0.81 3.55 2.57
N ASP A 144 1.16 2.53 1.77
CA ASP A 144 0.29 1.37 1.53
C ASP A 144 0.97 0.01 1.63
N ARG A 145 2.26 0.01 1.95
CA ARG A 145 3.04 -1.19 2.25
C ARG A 145 3.87 -0.96 3.49
N ASP A 146 4.12 -2.05 4.21
CA ASP A 146 5.11 -2.08 5.27
C ASP A 146 6.50 -1.73 4.70
N GLY A 147 7.30 -1.01 5.50
CA GLY A 147 8.64 -0.53 5.10
C GLY A 147 8.66 0.85 4.44
N TRP A 148 7.61 1.27 3.72
CA TRP A 148 7.56 2.62 3.15
C TRP A 148 7.65 3.75 4.18
N PRO A 149 7.01 3.67 5.38
CA PRO A 149 7.20 4.70 6.39
C PRO A 149 8.68 4.89 6.71
N ALA A 150 9.44 3.81 6.89
CA ALA A 150 10.87 3.90 7.18
C ALA A 150 11.67 4.62 6.08
N LEU A 151 11.26 4.48 4.81
CA LEU A 151 11.97 5.06 3.68
C LEU A 151 11.61 6.54 3.44
N PHE A 152 10.33 6.90 3.60
CA PHE A 152 9.78 8.19 3.18
C PHE A 152 9.31 9.10 4.33
N TYR A 153 9.35 8.64 5.57
CA TYR A 153 9.01 9.46 6.74
C TYR A 153 9.84 10.75 6.76
N GLU A 154 9.15 11.88 7.02
CA GLU A 154 9.70 13.25 7.00
C GLU A 154 10.30 13.74 5.66
N LYS A 155 10.31 12.92 4.61
CA LYS A 155 10.86 13.31 3.30
C LYS A 155 9.81 13.82 2.33
N VAL A 156 8.57 13.37 2.47
CA VAL A 156 7.42 13.81 1.66
C VAL A 156 6.17 13.94 2.54
N PRO A 157 5.20 14.80 2.17
CA PRO A 157 3.92 14.84 2.85
C PRO A 157 3.20 13.50 2.70
N THR A 158 2.75 12.91 3.81
CA THR A 158 2.07 11.61 3.81
C THR A 158 0.75 11.65 4.55
N LEU A 159 -0.25 10.93 4.04
CA LEU A 159 -1.51 10.73 4.73
C LEU A 159 -1.26 10.05 6.09
N SER A 160 -1.69 10.70 7.17
CA SER A 160 -1.41 10.37 8.56
C SER A 160 -2.34 9.28 9.08
N MET A 161 -2.35 8.15 8.40
CA MET A 161 -3.15 6.97 8.73
C MET A 161 -2.27 5.72 8.79
N SER A 162 -2.63 4.79 9.65
CA SER A 162 -2.02 3.46 9.72
C SER A 162 -2.35 2.62 8.48
N LEU A 163 -1.56 1.58 8.22
CA LEU A 163 -1.80 0.68 7.10
C LEU A 163 -3.15 -0.02 7.20
N ASP A 164 -3.62 -0.35 8.40
CA ASP A 164 -4.90 -1.01 8.60
C ASP A 164 -6.08 -0.06 8.35
N GLU A 165 -5.95 1.21 8.76
CA GLU A 165 -6.89 2.25 8.38
C GLU A 165 -6.95 2.42 6.86
N ILE A 166 -5.80 2.60 6.20
CA ILE A 166 -5.71 2.74 4.73
C ILE A 166 -6.35 1.55 4.01
N ARG A 167 -6.10 0.32 4.48
CA ARG A 167 -6.73 -0.89 3.92
C ARG A 167 -8.24 -0.86 4.06
N GLY A 168 -8.75 -0.48 5.23
CA GLY A 168 -10.19 -0.41 5.50
C GLY A 168 -10.93 0.63 4.66
N ILE A 169 -10.28 1.77 4.36
CA ILE A 169 -10.91 2.88 3.61
C ILE A 169 -10.46 2.96 2.14
N ARG A 170 -9.80 1.91 1.62
CA ARG A 170 -9.27 1.92 0.24
C ARG A 170 -10.33 2.22 -0.82
N PRO A 171 -11.56 1.64 -0.76
CA PRO A 171 -12.61 1.97 -1.72
C PRO A 171 -12.96 3.47 -1.74
N PHE A 172 -13.06 4.09 -0.56
CA PHE A 172 -13.27 5.53 -0.43
C PHE A 172 -12.12 6.36 -1.02
N LEU A 173 -10.86 6.00 -0.74
CA LEU A 173 -9.69 6.72 -1.29
C LEU A 173 -9.61 6.64 -2.82
N ASN A 174 -9.93 5.46 -3.38
CA ASN A 174 -9.98 5.28 -4.83
C ASN A 174 -11.13 6.07 -5.45
N SER A 175 -12.30 6.10 -4.80
CA SER A 175 -13.46 6.87 -5.26
C SER A 175 -13.23 8.39 -5.18
N LEU A 176 -12.31 8.86 -4.33
CA LEU A 176 -11.82 10.24 -4.35
C LEU A 176 -10.81 10.52 -5.47
N GLY A 177 -10.43 9.53 -6.27
CA GLY A 177 -9.45 9.64 -7.34
C GLY A 177 -7.99 9.68 -6.83
N LEU A 178 -7.72 9.11 -5.66
CA LEU A 178 -6.38 9.15 -5.03
C LEU A 178 -5.51 7.92 -5.37
N ASP A 179 -5.92 7.05 -6.29
CA ASP A 179 -5.22 5.81 -6.68
C ASP A 179 -3.76 6.02 -7.10
N LYS A 180 -3.47 7.18 -7.69
CA LYS A 180 -2.11 7.53 -8.15
C LYS A 180 -1.21 8.06 -7.04
N ARG A 181 -1.76 8.34 -5.85
CA ARG A 181 -1.01 8.87 -4.71
C ARG A 181 -0.48 7.79 -3.79
N PHE A 182 -0.92 6.54 -3.95
CA PHE A 182 -0.32 5.39 -3.27
C PHE A 182 1.17 5.30 -3.65
N ILE A 183 2.06 5.23 -2.66
CA ILE A 183 3.52 5.19 -2.91
C ILE A 183 3.88 3.99 -3.78
N SER A 184 3.21 2.85 -3.61
CA SER A 184 3.42 1.69 -4.49
C SER A 184 3.11 1.95 -5.96
N THR A 185 2.26 2.93 -6.27
CA THR A 185 1.92 3.36 -7.63
C THR A 185 2.80 4.54 -8.09
N ALA A 186 3.05 5.49 -7.19
CA ALA A 186 3.75 6.74 -7.50
C ALA A 186 5.27 6.60 -7.56
N ALA A 187 5.86 5.69 -6.78
CA ALA A 187 7.30 5.56 -6.67
C ALA A 187 7.89 4.83 -7.88
N VAL A 188 8.87 5.46 -8.51
CA VAL A 188 9.69 4.81 -9.53
C VAL A 188 10.86 4.12 -8.85
N LYS A 189 10.99 2.80 -9.05
CA LYS A 189 12.12 2.01 -8.55
C LYS A 189 13.21 1.89 -9.60
N LYS A 190 14.44 2.28 -9.27
CA LYS A 190 15.65 1.94 -10.02
C LYS A 190 16.53 1.03 -9.18
N THR A 191 17.28 0.14 -9.82
CA THR A 191 18.19 -0.79 -9.13
C THR A 191 19.57 -0.74 -9.76
N ALA A 192 20.60 -0.99 -8.97
CA ALA A 192 21.99 -1.02 -9.41
C ALA A 192 22.79 -2.05 -8.62
N VAL A 193 23.84 -2.58 -9.23
CA VAL A 193 24.70 -3.62 -8.63
C VAL A 193 26.10 -3.06 -8.41
N TYR A 194 26.61 -3.20 -7.19
CA TYR A 194 27.98 -2.78 -6.85
C TYR A 194 28.61 -3.68 -5.77
N PRO A 195 29.84 -4.18 -5.97
CA PRO A 195 30.58 -4.20 -7.24
C PRO A 195 29.88 -5.08 -8.29
N ARG A 196 30.09 -4.79 -9.58
CA ARG A 196 29.53 -5.59 -10.67
C ARG A 196 30.28 -6.92 -10.78
N PRO A 197 29.60 -8.08 -10.70
CA PRO A 197 30.23 -9.37 -10.91
C PRO A 197 30.76 -9.51 -12.35
N THR A 198 31.96 -10.04 -12.51
CA THR A 198 32.58 -10.27 -13.82
C THR A 198 32.10 -11.57 -14.48
N GLU A 199 31.79 -12.59 -13.66
CA GLU A 199 31.43 -13.93 -14.12
C GLU A 199 30.02 -14.30 -13.66
N SER A 200 29.27 -14.97 -14.55
CA SER A 200 27.96 -15.53 -14.21
C SER A 200 28.12 -16.75 -13.33
N ALA A 201 27.15 -17.01 -12.45
CA ALA A 201 27.09 -18.22 -11.65
C ALA A 201 26.62 -19.39 -12.54
N PRO A 202 27.49 -20.37 -12.90
CA PRO A 202 27.15 -21.37 -13.92
C PRO A 202 25.98 -22.26 -13.51
N GLY A 203 25.94 -22.69 -12.25
CA GLY A 203 24.86 -23.53 -11.72
C GLY A 203 23.49 -22.85 -11.76
N LEU A 204 23.40 -21.59 -11.28
CA LEU A 204 22.14 -20.83 -11.30
C LEU A 204 21.71 -20.47 -12.73
N THR A 205 22.68 -20.18 -13.59
CA THR A 205 22.44 -19.89 -15.00
C THR A 205 21.87 -21.12 -15.70
N ARG A 206 22.46 -22.30 -15.48
CA ARG A 206 21.95 -23.56 -16.03
C ARG A 206 20.53 -23.85 -15.54
N GLU A 207 20.28 -23.76 -14.23
CA GLU A 207 18.97 -23.99 -13.64
C GLU A 207 17.88 -23.07 -14.23
N PHE A 208 18.19 -21.78 -14.37
CA PHE A 208 17.24 -20.83 -14.97
C PHE A 208 16.94 -21.17 -16.44
N ARG A 209 17.98 -21.49 -17.22
CA ARG A 209 17.86 -21.82 -18.64
C ARG A 209 17.08 -23.12 -18.88
N GLU A 210 17.24 -24.12 -18.03
CA GLU A 210 16.45 -25.36 -18.07
C GLU A 210 14.94 -25.09 -17.92
N LYS A 211 14.58 -24.05 -17.16
CA LYS A 211 13.20 -23.61 -16.94
C LYS A 211 12.65 -22.69 -18.04
N ALA A 212 13.48 -22.24 -19.00
CA ALA A 212 13.10 -21.29 -20.04
C ALA A 212 11.87 -21.72 -20.85
N ARG A 213 11.76 -23.02 -21.18
CA ARG A 213 10.62 -23.56 -21.93
C ARG A 213 9.31 -23.45 -21.13
N LEU A 214 9.36 -23.75 -19.83
CA LEU A 214 8.19 -23.66 -18.95
C LEU A 214 7.76 -22.20 -18.75
N LEU A 215 8.72 -21.30 -18.55
CA LEU A 215 8.46 -19.85 -18.46
C LEU A 215 7.83 -19.30 -19.75
N CYS A 216 8.32 -19.74 -20.92
CA CYS A 216 7.74 -19.39 -22.22
C CYS A 216 6.31 -19.94 -22.39
N ARG A 217 6.06 -21.21 -22.05
CA ARG A 217 4.70 -21.80 -22.06
C ARG A 217 3.72 -20.96 -21.26
N CYS A 218 4.11 -20.63 -20.03
CA CYS A 218 3.34 -19.81 -19.11
C CYS A 218 3.09 -18.40 -19.69
N ALA A 219 4.15 -17.76 -20.20
CA ALA A 219 4.07 -16.46 -20.84
C ALA A 219 3.04 -16.44 -21.99
N VAL A 220 3.16 -17.37 -22.95
CA VAL A 220 2.28 -17.47 -24.12
C VAL A 220 0.83 -17.69 -23.71
N TYR A 221 0.61 -18.63 -22.77
CA TYR A 221 -0.73 -18.95 -22.28
C TYR A 221 -1.44 -17.73 -21.67
N TYR A 222 -0.78 -17.00 -20.78
CA TYR A 222 -1.41 -15.89 -20.07
C TYR A 222 -1.43 -14.57 -20.84
N SER A 223 -0.54 -14.39 -21.82
CA SER A 223 -0.50 -13.17 -22.65
C SER A 223 -1.30 -13.28 -23.95
N GLY A 224 -1.64 -14.50 -24.38
CA GLY A 224 -2.22 -14.73 -25.72
C GLY A 224 -1.26 -14.38 -26.87
N VAL A 225 0.05 -14.36 -26.59
CA VAL A 225 1.10 -14.01 -27.55
C VAL A 225 1.15 -14.99 -28.72
N LYS A 226 1.41 -14.48 -29.92
CA LYS A 226 1.52 -15.27 -31.16
C LYS A 226 2.77 -16.15 -31.16
N SER A 227 2.75 -17.23 -31.94
CA SER A 227 3.85 -18.21 -32.04
C SER A 227 5.23 -17.60 -32.34
N ILE A 228 5.33 -16.55 -33.16
CA ILE A 228 6.62 -15.91 -33.50
C ILE A 228 7.25 -15.26 -32.27
N ALA A 229 6.45 -14.53 -31.49
CA ALA A 229 6.93 -13.89 -30.26
C ALA A 229 7.16 -14.92 -29.14
N ALA A 230 6.58 -16.13 -29.22
CA ALA A 230 6.92 -17.22 -28.30
C ALA A 230 8.39 -17.67 -28.48
N GLU A 231 8.88 -17.75 -29.71
CA GLU A 231 10.28 -18.10 -30.01
C GLU A 231 11.24 -17.03 -29.47
N GLU A 232 10.92 -15.75 -29.64
CA GLU A 232 11.68 -14.63 -29.08
C GLU A 232 11.76 -14.72 -27.55
N ILE A 233 10.63 -14.90 -26.87
CA ILE A 233 10.58 -15.03 -25.40
C ILE A 233 11.39 -16.24 -24.95
N TYR A 234 11.26 -17.38 -25.63
CA TYR A 234 12.05 -18.56 -25.33
C TYR A 234 13.55 -18.30 -25.50
N ASN A 235 13.94 -17.62 -26.58
CA ASN A 235 15.33 -17.26 -26.86
C ASN A 235 15.92 -16.30 -25.81
N ILE A 236 15.14 -15.35 -25.31
CA ILE A 236 15.55 -14.47 -24.22
C ILE A 236 15.85 -15.29 -22.95
N TYR A 237 14.93 -16.16 -22.54
CA TYR A 237 15.09 -16.94 -21.30
C TYR A 237 16.18 -18.02 -21.39
N ARG A 238 16.31 -18.72 -22.53
CA ARG A 238 17.32 -19.76 -22.71
C ARG A 238 18.74 -19.21 -22.76
N ASN A 239 18.91 -17.93 -23.14
CA ASN A 239 20.21 -17.28 -23.22
C ASN A 239 20.54 -16.48 -21.97
N ALA A 240 19.57 -16.28 -21.06
CA ALA A 240 19.74 -15.50 -19.85
C ALA A 240 20.95 -15.93 -19.01
N ARG A 241 21.61 -14.98 -18.33
CA ARG A 241 22.72 -15.24 -17.40
C ARG A 241 22.32 -14.82 -16.00
N VAL A 242 22.74 -15.60 -15.02
CA VAL A 242 22.46 -15.32 -13.61
C VAL A 242 23.76 -15.04 -12.89
N TYR A 243 23.83 -13.90 -12.23
CA TYR A 243 24.97 -13.42 -11.46
C TYR A 243 24.63 -13.40 -9.97
N LYS A 244 25.57 -13.83 -9.13
CA LYS A 244 25.47 -13.64 -7.68
C LYS A 244 26.04 -12.27 -7.31
N SER A 245 25.29 -11.51 -6.55
CA SER A 245 25.67 -10.18 -6.09
C SER A 245 25.61 -10.12 -4.57
N ALA A 246 26.69 -9.64 -3.95
CA ALA A 246 26.72 -9.43 -2.50
C ALA A 246 25.77 -8.30 -2.08
N TYR A 247 25.57 -7.30 -2.95
CA TYR A 247 24.72 -6.16 -2.67
C TYR A 247 24.04 -5.66 -3.95
N ILE A 248 22.75 -5.37 -3.84
CA ILE A 248 21.94 -4.77 -4.91
C ILE A 248 21.22 -3.58 -4.30
N ALA A 249 21.59 -2.39 -4.76
CA ALA A 249 20.97 -1.14 -4.35
C ALA A 249 19.63 -0.95 -5.08
N ALA A 250 18.67 -0.36 -4.39
CA ALA A 250 17.49 0.26 -4.97
C ALA A 250 17.47 1.75 -4.64
N ILE A 251 16.95 2.54 -5.57
CA ILE A 251 16.56 3.92 -5.33
C ILE A 251 15.08 4.02 -5.66
N TYR A 252 14.28 4.50 -4.71
CA TYR A 252 12.90 4.87 -4.97
C TYR A 252 12.81 6.38 -5.11
N SER A 253 12.23 6.83 -6.21
CA SER A 253 12.06 8.26 -6.49
C SER A 253 10.57 8.58 -6.58
N LEU A 254 10.15 9.59 -5.83
CA LEU A 254 8.83 10.22 -5.97
C LEU A 254 9.02 11.57 -6.67
N GLN A 255 8.12 11.89 -7.58
CA GLN A 255 8.06 13.19 -8.23
C GLN A 255 6.98 14.03 -7.55
N LEU A 256 7.37 15.22 -7.10
CA LEU A 256 6.47 16.21 -6.53
C LEU A 256 5.83 17.06 -7.65
N GLN A 257 4.69 17.67 -7.38
CA GLN A 257 3.96 18.59 -8.26
C GLN A 257 4.79 19.83 -8.57
N SER A 258 5.72 20.20 -7.67
CA SER A 258 6.73 21.23 -7.90
C SER A 258 7.73 20.88 -9.01
N GLY A 259 7.78 19.61 -9.44
CA GLY A 259 8.80 19.05 -10.33
C GLY A 259 10.06 18.56 -9.61
N GLU A 260 10.14 18.72 -8.29
CA GLU A 260 11.24 18.19 -7.49
C GLU A 260 11.15 16.66 -7.36
N HIS A 261 12.30 15.99 -7.30
CA HIS A 261 12.38 14.55 -7.07
C HIS A 261 12.93 14.25 -5.68
N VAL A 262 12.16 13.52 -4.88
CA VAL A 262 12.62 12.97 -3.60
C VAL A 262 13.06 11.54 -3.84
N SER A 263 14.35 11.28 -3.68
CA SER A 263 14.94 9.94 -3.86
C SER A 263 15.42 9.37 -2.53
N VAL A 264 15.17 8.09 -2.34
CA VAL A 264 15.52 7.37 -1.11
C VAL A 264 16.22 6.06 -1.45
N ASP A 265 17.32 5.80 -0.76
CA ASP A 265 18.07 4.57 -0.90
C ASP A 265 17.37 3.41 -0.17
N ALA A 266 17.41 2.24 -0.79
CA ALA A 266 16.83 1.02 -0.28
C ALA A 266 17.63 -0.20 -0.73
N TYR A 267 17.32 -1.35 -0.14
CA TYR A 267 17.84 -2.65 -0.56
C TYR A 267 16.92 -3.28 -1.62
N SER A 268 17.50 -3.89 -2.66
CA SER A 268 16.79 -4.74 -3.62
C SER A 268 17.31 -6.17 -3.54
N ARG A 269 16.48 -7.13 -3.96
CA ARG A 269 16.91 -8.52 -4.14
C ARG A 269 17.13 -8.88 -5.60
N LEU A 270 16.82 -7.97 -6.50
CA LEU A 270 16.89 -8.21 -7.93
C LEU A 270 17.35 -6.93 -8.63
N HIS A 271 18.23 -7.12 -9.59
CA HIS A 271 18.46 -6.20 -10.68
C HIS A 271 18.39 -7.00 -11.99
N VAL A 272 17.74 -6.43 -13.00
CA VAL A 272 17.58 -7.03 -14.32
C VAL A 272 18.09 -6.04 -15.35
N GLU A 273 18.97 -6.50 -16.20
CA GLU A 273 19.40 -5.77 -17.39
C GLU A 273 18.98 -6.56 -18.63
N TYR A 274 18.43 -5.86 -19.62
CA TYR A 274 18.23 -6.41 -20.95
C TYR A 274 18.97 -5.52 -21.93
N SER A 275 20.09 -6.01 -22.45
CA SER A 275 20.93 -5.26 -23.40
C SER A 275 21.54 -6.22 -24.41
N ASN A 276 21.68 -5.80 -25.67
CA ASN A 276 22.25 -6.63 -26.74
C ASN A 276 21.59 -8.02 -26.85
N GLU A 277 20.26 -8.08 -26.73
CA GLU A 277 19.46 -9.34 -26.75
C GLU A 277 19.82 -10.34 -25.63
N GLN A 278 20.55 -9.89 -24.61
CA GLN A 278 20.98 -10.68 -23.48
C GLN A 278 20.23 -10.23 -22.22
N LEU A 279 19.59 -11.19 -21.56
CA LEU A 279 18.97 -11.00 -20.26
C LEU A 279 19.97 -11.35 -19.16
N ASP A 280 20.35 -10.37 -18.35
CA ASP A 280 21.24 -10.54 -17.21
C ASP A 280 20.45 -10.34 -15.91
N LEU A 281 20.46 -11.37 -15.07
CA LEU A 281 19.75 -11.41 -13.80
C LEU A 281 20.77 -11.37 -12.66
N PHE A 282 20.70 -10.35 -11.82
CA PHE A 282 21.55 -10.22 -10.65
C PHE A 282 20.74 -10.53 -9.40
N VAL A 283 21.17 -11.55 -8.66
CA VAL A 283 20.45 -12.11 -7.51
C VAL A 283 21.36 -12.20 -6.29
N PRO A 284 20.83 -12.28 -5.06
CA PRO A 284 21.65 -12.26 -3.85
C PRO A 284 22.57 -13.49 -3.78
N SER A 285 23.80 -13.27 -3.30
CA SER A 285 24.73 -14.36 -2.98
C SER A 285 24.18 -15.24 -1.85
N ASP A 286 23.54 -14.64 -0.85
CA ASP A 286 22.86 -15.35 0.22
C ASP A 286 21.72 -16.25 -0.30
N ALA A 287 21.69 -17.49 0.16
CA ALA A 287 20.74 -18.48 -0.33
C ALA A 287 19.30 -18.20 0.09
N ASN A 288 19.08 -17.66 1.30
CA ASN A 288 17.74 -17.36 1.79
C ASN A 288 17.16 -16.14 1.08
N GLU A 289 17.93 -15.05 0.96
CA GLU A 289 17.53 -13.86 0.22
C GLU A 289 17.28 -14.15 -1.27
N ARG A 290 18.05 -15.08 -1.85
CA ARG A 290 17.81 -15.56 -3.22
C ARG A 290 16.53 -16.35 -3.34
N ARG A 291 16.19 -17.23 -2.39
CA ARG A 291 14.88 -17.90 -2.38
C ARG A 291 13.76 -16.87 -2.34
N ILE A 292 13.84 -15.88 -1.45
CA ILE A 292 12.85 -14.78 -1.36
C ILE A 292 12.76 -14.01 -2.69
N CYS A 293 13.89 -13.74 -3.34
CA CYS A 293 13.93 -13.13 -4.67
C CYS A 293 13.12 -13.94 -5.69
N TYR A 294 13.33 -15.26 -5.73
CA TYR A 294 12.68 -16.18 -6.67
C TYR A 294 11.21 -16.41 -6.34
N SER A 295 10.80 -16.21 -5.08
CA SER A 295 9.40 -16.21 -4.66
C SER A 295 8.64 -14.95 -5.04
N GLY A 296 9.35 -13.82 -5.15
CA GLY A 296 8.76 -12.48 -5.05
C GLY A 296 9.09 -11.56 -6.22
N GLN A 297 10.30 -10.99 -6.21
CA GLN A 297 10.70 -9.93 -7.14
C GLN A 297 10.95 -10.46 -8.56
N LEU A 298 11.59 -11.63 -8.71
CA LEU A 298 11.91 -12.18 -10.03
C LEU A 298 10.65 -12.57 -10.82
N PRO A 299 9.69 -13.34 -10.26
CA PRO A 299 8.42 -13.62 -10.95
C PRO A 299 7.69 -12.34 -11.37
N GLU A 300 7.57 -11.36 -10.45
CA GLU A 300 6.89 -10.08 -10.71
C GLU A 300 7.55 -9.29 -11.84
N THR A 301 8.87 -9.19 -11.81
CA THR A 301 9.64 -8.52 -12.86
C THR A 301 9.48 -9.21 -14.21
N LEU A 302 9.60 -10.54 -14.27
CA LEU A 302 9.44 -11.29 -15.52
C LEU A 302 8.02 -11.17 -16.09
N THR A 303 6.99 -11.19 -15.24
CA THR A 303 5.60 -11.00 -15.70
C THR A 303 5.32 -9.57 -16.17
N ASN A 304 5.94 -8.56 -15.56
CA ASN A 304 5.75 -7.15 -15.92
C ASN A 304 6.49 -6.76 -17.21
N TYR A 305 7.62 -7.40 -17.51
CA TYR A 305 8.33 -7.22 -18.79
C TYR A 305 7.52 -7.72 -19.99
N LEU A 306 6.60 -8.66 -19.75
CA LEU A 306 5.70 -9.18 -20.76
C LEU A 306 4.34 -8.49 -20.62
N PRO A 307 3.53 -8.38 -21.69
CA PRO A 307 2.17 -7.84 -21.62
C PRO A 307 1.18 -8.83 -20.96
N ILE A 308 1.58 -9.47 -19.85
CA ILE A 308 0.76 -10.43 -19.11
C ILE A 308 -0.11 -9.67 -18.11
N LYS A 309 -1.44 -9.70 -18.34
CA LYS A 309 -2.42 -9.05 -17.45
C LYS A 309 -3.07 -10.01 -16.45
N ASN A 310 -2.88 -11.32 -16.62
CA ASN A 310 -3.51 -12.31 -15.77
C ASN A 310 -2.80 -12.36 -14.40
N PRO A 311 -3.49 -12.09 -13.28
CA PRO A 311 -2.87 -12.04 -11.96
C PRO A 311 -2.35 -13.41 -11.48
N VAL A 312 -2.87 -14.52 -12.02
CA VAL A 312 -2.44 -15.88 -11.67
C VAL A 312 -1.03 -16.18 -12.20
N ALA A 313 -0.64 -15.55 -13.31
CA ALA A 313 0.64 -15.81 -13.97
C ALA A 313 1.84 -15.65 -13.04
N ARG A 314 1.82 -14.65 -12.14
CA ARG A 314 2.86 -14.46 -11.14
C ARG A 314 3.06 -15.71 -10.29
N GLY A 315 1.97 -16.32 -9.80
CA GLY A 315 2.02 -17.53 -8.99
C GLY A 315 2.61 -18.70 -9.78
N THR A 316 2.22 -18.87 -11.04
CA THR A 316 2.76 -19.91 -11.91
C THR A 316 4.25 -19.71 -12.19
N PHE A 317 4.71 -18.48 -12.45
CA PHE A 317 6.14 -18.16 -12.58
C PHE A 317 6.90 -18.49 -11.29
N THR A 318 6.36 -18.15 -10.12
CA THR A 318 6.95 -18.52 -8.83
C THR A 318 7.11 -20.03 -8.72
N THR A 319 6.07 -20.81 -9.04
CA THR A 319 6.12 -22.28 -9.01
C THR A 319 7.21 -22.83 -9.93
N ILE A 320 7.31 -22.34 -11.16
CA ILE A 320 8.37 -22.75 -12.10
C ILE A 320 9.76 -22.43 -11.53
N LEU A 321 9.95 -21.22 -11.02
CA LEU A 321 11.24 -20.77 -10.50
C LEU A 321 11.68 -21.52 -9.23
N GLN A 322 10.74 -21.96 -8.39
CA GLN A 322 11.06 -22.62 -7.13
C GLN A 322 11.12 -24.14 -7.18
N GLN A 323 10.32 -24.79 -8.03
CA GLN A 323 10.20 -26.24 -8.05
C GLN A 323 11.22 -26.89 -9.00
N PRO A 324 11.53 -28.18 -8.81
CA PRO A 324 12.22 -28.99 -9.81
C PRO A 324 11.49 -29.00 -11.15
N LEU A 325 12.25 -29.14 -12.24
CA LEU A 325 11.73 -29.03 -13.62
C LEU A 325 10.57 -30.00 -13.91
N ASP A 326 10.69 -31.25 -13.47
CA ASP A 326 9.69 -32.32 -13.63
C ASP A 326 8.40 -32.05 -12.83
N VAL A 327 8.55 -31.55 -11.62
CA VAL A 327 7.42 -31.13 -10.77
C VAL A 327 6.71 -29.94 -11.40
N SER A 328 7.44 -28.90 -11.81
CA SER A 328 6.86 -27.74 -12.50
C SER A 328 6.13 -28.15 -13.77
N ASN A 329 6.71 -29.06 -14.56
CA ASN A 329 6.09 -29.51 -15.80
C ASN A 329 4.75 -30.22 -15.56
N SER A 330 4.68 -31.05 -14.50
CA SER A 330 3.46 -31.76 -14.10
C SER A 330 2.38 -30.79 -13.62
N ILE A 331 2.75 -29.81 -12.79
CA ILE A 331 1.82 -28.76 -12.31
C ILE A 331 1.24 -27.97 -13.49
N LEU A 332 2.07 -27.56 -14.47
CA LEU A 332 1.57 -26.85 -15.64
C LEU A 332 0.56 -27.67 -16.44
N ALA A 333 0.75 -28.99 -16.55
CA ALA A 333 -0.19 -29.87 -17.23
C ALA A 333 -1.51 -29.99 -16.45
N GLU A 334 -1.46 -30.11 -15.12
CA GLU A 334 -2.65 -30.13 -14.24
C GLU A 334 -3.43 -28.81 -14.29
N ASP A 335 -2.72 -27.68 -14.38
CA ASP A 335 -3.29 -26.34 -14.53
C ASP A 335 -3.84 -26.07 -15.95
N GLY A 336 -3.78 -27.05 -16.85
CA GLY A 336 -4.29 -26.95 -18.22
C GLY A 336 -3.45 -26.07 -19.15
N ILE A 337 -2.19 -25.78 -18.78
CA ILE A 337 -1.28 -24.98 -19.60
C ILE A 337 -0.61 -25.90 -20.64
N PRO A 338 -0.94 -25.78 -21.94
CA PRO A 338 -0.52 -26.73 -22.95
C PRO A 338 0.99 -26.69 -23.22
N GLU A 339 1.50 -27.78 -23.79
CA GLU A 339 2.83 -27.80 -24.42
C GLU A 339 2.84 -26.93 -25.67
N LEU A 340 3.99 -26.30 -25.97
CA LEU A 340 4.16 -25.49 -27.18
C LEU A 340 4.46 -26.40 -28.39
N PRO A 341 3.60 -26.46 -29.42
CA PRO A 341 3.73 -27.43 -30.52
C PRO A 341 4.88 -27.17 -31.51
N LYS A 342 5.55 -26.01 -31.44
CA LYS A 342 6.44 -25.50 -32.51
C LYS A 342 7.81 -25.00 -32.10
N LEU A 343 8.22 -25.15 -30.83
CA LEU A 343 9.61 -24.89 -30.45
C LEU A 343 10.45 -26.13 -30.82
N GLU A 344 10.66 -26.36 -32.11
CA GLU A 344 11.47 -27.50 -32.57
C GLU A 344 12.94 -27.30 -32.15
N LEU A 345 13.38 -28.18 -31.26
CA LEU A 345 14.71 -28.81 -31.22
C LEU A 345 15.88 -27.94 -31.73
N ILE A 346 16.29 -26.96 -30.93
CA ILE A 346 17.69 -26.52 -30.93
C ILE A 346 18.35 -27.16 -29.71
N SER A 347 19.27 -28.08 -30.00
CA SER A 347 20.18 -28.87 -29.16
C SER A 347 20.50 -28.36 -27.74
N PRO A 348 20.93 -29.26 -26.82
CA PRO A 348 21.15 -28.94 -25.43
C PRO A 348 22.21 -27.85 -25.29
N VAL A 349 22.06 -27.07 -24.22
CA VAL A 349 23.01 -26.13 -23.62
C VAL A 349 24.42 -26.38 -24.16
N VAL A 350 25.00 -25.39 -24.86
CA VAL A 350 26.44 -25.39 -25.15
C VAL A 350 27.12 -25.49 -23.79
N ALA A 351 27.67 -26.65 -23.50
CA ALA A 351 28.46 -26.88 -22.31
C ALA A 351 29.69 -25.98 -22.44
N GLU A 352 29.68 -24.86 -21.72
CA GLU A 352 30.94 -24.25 -21.32
C GLU A 352 31.64 -25.31 -20.48
N SER A 353 32.84 -25.68 -20.93
CA SER A 353 33.66 -26.79 -20.44
C SER A 353 33.63 -26.91 -18.92
N GLU A 354 33.28 -28.11 -18.45
CA GLU A 354 33.36 -28.51 -17.05
C GLU A 354 34.78 -28.27 -16.50
N HIS A 355 34.92 -27.31 -15.60
CA HIS A 355 35.86 -27.46 -14.49
C HIS A 355 35.04 -28.01 -13.32
N SER A 356 35.12 -29.33 -13.14
CA SER A 356 34.59 -30.04 -12.00
C SER A 356 35.36 -29.65 -10.73
N GLY A 357 35.01 -28.50 -10.15
CA GLY A 357 35.30 -28.19 -8.76
C GLY A 357 34.15 -28.73 -7.92
N ASP A 358 34.38 -29.87 -7.28
CA ASP A 358 33.54 -30.40 -6.22
C ASP A 358 33.59 -29.42 -5.02
N GLU A 359 32.70 -28.43 -5.00
CA GLU A 359 32.48 -27.60 -3.81
C GLU A 359 31.42 -28.29 -2.93
N SER A 360 31.94 -29.08 -2.01
CA SER A 360 31.25 -29.53 -0.80
C SER A 360 30.48 -28.38 -0.15
N LEU A 361 29.26 -28.69 0.33
CA LEU A 361 28.43 -27.82 1.16
C LEU A 361 29.16 -27.44 2.45
N GLU A 362 29.99 -26.41 2.41
CA GLU A 362 30.37 -25.69 3.62
C GLU A 362 29.26 -24.66 3.91
N GLU A 363 28.43 -24.98 4.90
CA GLU A 363 27.68 -23.98 5.67
C GLU A 363 28.69 -23.05 6.35
N THR A 364 29.16 -22.06 5.59
CA THR A 364 29.85 -20.92 6.17
C THR A 364 28.78 -20.06 6.84
N SER A 365 28.80 -20.04 8.18
CA SER A 365 28.00 -19.10 8.96
C SER A 365 28.43 -17.68 8.59
N PHE A 366 27.70 -17.07 7.65
CA PHE A 366 27.98 -15.73 7.17
C PHE A 366 27.51 -14.72 8.23
N THR A 367 28.45 -13.92 8.73
CA THR A 367 28.12 -12.70 9.47
C THR A 367 27.62 -11.66 8.46
N PRO A 368 26.43 -11.05 8.64
CA PRO A 368 25.93 -10.07 7.70
C PRO A 368 26.96 -8.94 7.54
N THR A 369 27.32 -8.61 6.31
CA THR A 369 28.13 -7.43 6.00
C THR A 369 27.47 -6.21 6.63
N ALA A 370 28.29 -5.32 7.22
CA ALA A 370 27.84 -4.17 8.01
C ALA A 370 26.65 -3.43 7.38
N SER A 371 26.66 -3.19 6.06
CA SER A 371 25.58 -2.52 5.32
C SER A 371 24.21 -3.24 5.35
N MET A 372 24.16 -4.59 5.35
CA MET A 372 22.90 -5.35 5.39
C MET A 372 22.35 -5.45 6.81
N ALA A 373 23.23 -5.66 7.81
CA ALA A 373 22.85 -5.55 9.22
C ALA A 373 22.37 -4.14 9.57
N GLU A 374 23.06 -3.11 9.10
CA GLU A 374 22.68 -1.70 9.26
C GLU A 374 21.34 -1.38 8.60
N TRP A 375 21.04 -1.94 7.42
CA TRP A 375 19.73 -1.77 6.79
C TRP A 375 18.61 -2.44 7.58
N HIS A 376 18.82 -3.68 8.04
CA HIS A 376 17.86 -4.38 8.90
C HIS A 376 17.65 -3.67 10.24
N GLU A 377 18.72 -3.13 10.83
CA GLU A 377 18.67 -2.39 12.09
C GLU A 377 18.00 -1.03 11.92
N SER A 378 18.28 -0.33 10.82
CA SER A 378 17.57 0.90 10.42
C SER A 378 16.08 0.63 10.20
N HIS A 379 15.71 -0.48 9.56
CA HIS A 379 14.31 -0.90 9.41
C HIS A 379 13.65 -1.21 10.75
N LYS A 380 14.33 -1.89 11.67
CA LYS A 380 13.83 -2.12 13.03
C LYS A 380 13.65 -0.81 13.79
N LYS A 381 14.62 0.10 13.71
CA LYS A 381 14.57 1.41 14.37
C LYS A 381 13.44 2.27 13.82
N ALA A 382 13.24 2.30 12.51
CA ALA A 382 12.15 3.04 11.88
C ALA A 382 10.78 2.42 12.19
N ARG A 383 10.68 1.09 12.28
CA ARG A 383 9.48 0.41 12.79
C ARG A 383 9.21 0.78 14.24
N ALA A 384 10.24 0.81 15.08
CA ALA A 384 10.12 1.22 16.47
C ALA A 384 9.71 2.70 16.61
N LEU A 385 10.24 3.60 15.77
CA LEU A 385 9.84 5.01 15.73
C LEU A 385 8.38 5.18 15.28
N ARG A 386 7.94 4.40 14.29
CA ARG A 386 6.52 4.38 13.87
C ARG A 386 5.62 3.87 14.98
N ASP A 387 5.98 2.77 15.63
CA ASP A 387 5.17 2.14 16.66
C ASP A 387 5.16 3.00 17.94
N ASP A 388 6.28 3.66 18.27
CA ASP A 388 6.37 4.71 19.30
C ASP A 388 5.51 5.93 18.95
N TRP A 389 5.49 6.36 17.68
CA TRP A 389 4.60 7.42 17.22
C TRP A 389 3.11 7.03 17.35
N LEU A 390 2.73 5.82 16.91
CA LEU A 390 1.37 5.29 17.07
C LEU A 390 0.98 5.15 18.56
N SER A 391 1.94 4.82 19.42
CA SER A 391 1.76 4.72 20.88
C SER A 391 1.62 6.09 21.55
N LYS A 392 2.49 7.06 21.21
CA LYS A 392 2.42 8.45 21.69
C LYS A 392 1.14 9.14 21.24
N ARG A 393 0.64 8.83 20.04
CA ARG A 393 -0.68 9.22 19.55
C ARG A 393 -1.80 8.71 20.47
N SER A 394 -1.76 7.43 20.84
CA SER A 394 -2.75 6.82 21.75
C SER A 394 -2.70 7.47 23.15
N ASN A 395 -1.51 7.85 23.63
CA ASN A 395 -1.33 8.50 24.94
C ASN A 395 -1.63 10.01 24.95
N SER A 396 -1.42 10.71 23.83
CA SER A 396 -1.80 12.12 23.64
C SER A 396 -3.32 12.33 23.76
N ASN A 397 -4.11 11.30 23.44
CA ASN A 397 -5.57 11.31 23.59
C ASN A 397 -6.01 11.02 25.05
N ALA A 398 -5.12 10.52 25.91
CA ALA A 398 -5.38 10.23 27.31
C ALA A 398 -4.92 11.35 28.27
N SER A 399 -4.03 12.25 27.84
CA SER A 399 -3.36 13.22 28.72
C SER A 399 -4.02 14.60 28.83
N THR A 400 -5.24 14.81 28.32
CA THR A 400 -6.03 16.02 28.65
C THR A 400 -6.54 16.05 30.10
N LEU A 401 -6.06 15.16 30.97
CA LEU A 401 -6.26 15.19 32.42
C LEU A 401 -4.93 14.94 33.18
N LYS A 402 -4.00 15.90 33.10
CA LYS A 402 -3.17 16.41 34.22
C LYS A 402 -1.99 17.21 33.68
N GLY A 403 -1.87 18.45 34.16
CA GLY A 403 -0.89 19.41 33.66
C GLY A 403 0.49 19.38 34.32
N SER A 404 1.30 20.29 33.77
CA SER A 404 2.44 21.00 34.35
C SER A 404 3.83 20.36 34.29
N VAL A 405 4.66 20.99 33.44
CA VAL A 405 6.02 21.53 33.69
C VAL A 405 7.08 20.54 34.20
N ASP A 406 8.06 20.21 33.34
CA ASP A 406 9.43 20.73 33.51
C ASP A 406 10.31 20.42 32.29
N SER A 407 11.21 21.38 32.04
CA SER A 407 12.26 21.41 31.02
C SER A 407 13.40 20.45 31.32
N GLU A 408 14.05 19.89 30.30
CA GLU A 408 15.52 19.82 30.27
C GLU A 408 16.11 19.49 28.89
N ASN A 409 17.24 20.16 28.64
CA ASN A 409 18.07 20.12 27.44
C ASN A 409 18.84 18.80 27.31
N GLY A 410 19.01 18.30 26.08
CA GLY A 410 19.90 17.17 25.78
C GLY A 410 20.51 17.28 24.39
N VAL A 411 21.79 17.65 24.37
CA VAL A 411 22.69 17.74 23.20
C VAL A 411 22.82 16.37 22.51
N ILE A 412 22.72 16.32 21.19
CA ILE A 412 23.13 15.16 20.38
C ILE A 412 24.05 15.64 19.25
N ASP A 413 25.31 15.20 19.32
CA ASP A 413 26.34 15.36 18.30
C ASP A 413 25.97 14.59 17.01
N ASN A 414 26.06 15.28 15.87
CA ASN A 414 25.81 14.74 14.54
C ASN A 414 27.08 14.13 13.94
N LEU A 415 27.07 12.81 13.72
CA LEU A 415 27.97 12.15 12.77
C LEU A 415 27.37 12.30 11.36
N GLN A 416 27.85 13.30 10.61
CA GLN A 416 27.66 13.37 9.16
C GLN A 416 28.69 12.49 8.46
N LEU A 417 28.23 11.44 7.77
CA LEU A 417 28.99 10.81 6.69
C LEU A 417 28.16 10.95 5.40
N SER A 418 28.53 11.96 4.62
CA SER A 418 28.00 12.27 3.30
C SER A 418 28.70 11.37 2.26
N LEU A 419 27.95 10.47 1.63
CA LEU A 419 28.33 9.75 0.40
C LEU A 419 27.77 10.46 -0.84
N ARG A 420 27.89 11.80 -0.88
CA ARG A 420 27.75 12.56 -2.11
C ARG A 420 29.10 12.50 -2.83
N ASP A 421 29.29 11.55 -3.76
CA ASP A 421 30.25 11.66 -4.89
C ASP A 421 30.25 10.42 -5.81
N LEU A 422 29.06 9.92 -6.17
CA LEU A 422 28.93 8.97 -7.29
C LEU A 422 28.08 9.60 -8.40
N LYS A 423 28.74 10.33 -9.30
CA LYS A 423 28.20 10.69 -10.61
C LYS A 423 27.99 9.42 -11.43
N LEU A 424 26.74 9.00 -11.58
CA LEU A 424 26.34 7.97 -12.55
C LEU A 424 26.19 8.63 -13.94
N PRO A 425 26.81 8.09 -15.01
CA PRO A 425 26.50 8.51 -16.37
C PRO A 425 25.28 7.74 -16.91
N GLY A 426 24.30 8.51 -17.40
CA GLY A 426 23.40 8.16 -18.50
C GLY A 426 22.40 7.00 -18.28
N SER A 427 21.20 7.33 -17.78
CA SER A 427 19.99 6.54 -18.06
C SER A 427 19.23 7.19 -19.22
N PHE A 428 18.84 6.40 -20.22
CA PHE A 428 17.84 6.80 -21.21
C PHE A 428 16.43 6.71 -20.62
N ASP A 429 15.59 7.65 -21.07
CA ASP A 429 14.16 7.82 -20.83
C ASP A 429 13.34 6.97 -21.85
N PRO A 430 12.01 6.81 -21.65
CA PRO A 430 11.25 5.57 -21.84
C PRO A 430 11.14 4.99 -23.26
#